data_AF-A0A8J4ST65-F1
#
_entry.id   AF-A0A8J4ST65-F1
#
_cell.length_a   1.000
_cell.length_b   1.000
_cell.length_c   1.000
_cell.angle_alpha   90.00
_cell.angle_beta   90.00
_cell.angle_gamma   90.00
#
_symmetry.space_group_name_H-M   'P 1'
#
loop_
_entity.id
_entity.type
_entity.pdbx_description
1 polymer ?
#
loop_
_entity_poly.entity_id
_entity_poly.type
_entity_poly.pdbx_seq_one_letter_code
_entity_poly.pdbx_strand_id
1 'polypeptide(L)'
;MPLNQIVQVVHAGNEAYNVFQRCGRQANPQSRHTSTQFTFFAAVAEVGQPKAVILRRKRIQTSEVELQQDENHNSWVDNFAEVAQRCELVLFDETCARFPLTLWNDEWIHTAFTTFIPYVTVLSIIDCPVRYDEYRRGVVAVPNSKTLIIIAPECAEANRLCHYAKHRAKSPRNASGFDSNKVTERDMRFTQPIPSLLRRAPPEVILNI
;
A
#
# COMPACT_ATOMS: atom_id res chain seq x y z
N MET A 1 17.91 10.49 1.27
CA MET A 1 17.67 10.87 -0.15
C MET A 1 16.31 11.53 -0.25
N PRO A 2 16.14 12.64 -1.00
CA PRO A 2 14.82 13.27 -1.20
C PRO A 2 13.84 12.35 -1.93
N LEU A 3 12.56 12.43 -1.58
CA LEU A 3 11.53 11.54 -2.11
C LEU A 3 11.33 11.72 -3.63
N ASN A 4 11.43 12.93 -4.17
CA ASN A 4 11.30 13.15 -5.61
C ASN A 4 12.39 12.42 -6.42
N GLN A 5 13.60 12.33 -5.90
CA GLN A 5 14.70 11.62 -6.54
C GLN A 5 14.44 10.11 -6.53
N ILE A 6 13.93 9.58 -5.42
CA ILE A 6 13.53 8.15 -5.33
C ILE A 6 12.46 7.85 -6.40
N VAL A 7 11.45 8.72 -6.48
CA VAL A 7 10.39 8.60 -7.49
C VAL A 7 10.99 8.58 -8.90
N GLN A 8 11.87 9.53 -9.24
CA GLN A 8 12.53 9.59 -10.54
C GLN A 8 13.35 8.33 -10.86
N VAL A 9 14.15 7.83 -9.91
CA VAL A 9 14.96 6.61 -10.09
C VAL A 9 14.09 5.40 -10.38
N VAL A 10 13.02 5.22 -9.60
CA VAL A 10 12.11 4.08 -9.76
C VAL A 10 11.34 4.16 -11.09
N HIS A 11 10.90 5.35 -11.49
CA HIS A 11 10.26 5.55 -12.80
C HIS A 11 11.21 5.24 -13.95
N ALA A 12 12.43 5.76 -13.92
CA ALA A 12 13.43 5.52 -14.96
C ALA A 12 13.78 4.02 -15.08
N GLY A 13 13.91 3.32 -13.96
CA GLY A 13 14.13 1.87 -13.95
C GLY A 13 12.97 1.10 -14.58
N ASN A 14 11.73 1.50 -14.29
CA ASN A 14 10.55 0.89 -14.89
C ASN A 14 10.46 1.17 -16.41
N GLU A 15 10.79 2.38 -16.87
CA GLU A 15 10.82 2.71 -18.29
C GLU A 15 11.85 1.86 -19.05
N ALA A 16 13.07 1.74 -18.52
CA ALA A 16 14.11 0.89 -19.09
C ALA A 16 13.67 -0.59 -19.19
N TYR A 17 13.02 -1.11 -18.15
CA TYR A 17 12.46 -2.47 -18.15
C TYR A 17 11.37 -2.65 -19.22
N ASN A 18 10.48 -1.67 -19.37
CA ASN A 18 9.42 -1.72 -20.39
C ASN A 18 9.97 -1.66 -21.82
N VAL A 19 11.01 -0.85 -22.08
CA VAL A 19 11.70 -0.83 -23.39
C VAL A 19 12.33 -2.19 -23.69
N PHE A 20 12.96 -2.82 -22.69
CA PHE A 20 13.58 -4.14 -22.84
C PHE A 20 12.56 -5.23 -23.19
N GLN A 21 11.38 -5.23 -22.54
CA GLN A 21 10.30 -6.16 -22.87
C GLN A 21 9.76 -5.97 -24.30
N ARG A 22 9.61 -4.71 -24.74
CA ARG A 22 9.11 -4.40 -26.09
C ARG A 22 10.05 -4.85 -27.21
N CYS A 23 11.35 -4.92 -26.94
CA CYS A 23 12.34 -5.40 -27.91
C CYS A 23 12.39 -6.94 -28.04
N GLY A 24 11.42 -7.68 -27.50
CA GLY A 24 11.25 -9.11 -27.75
C GLY A 24 12.27 -10.02 -27.06
N ARG A 25 13.16 -9.49 -26.21
CA ARG A 25 14.01 -10.31 -25.35
C ARG A 25 13.15 -10.76 -24.16
N GLN A 26 12.92 -12.06 -24.04
CA GLN A 26 12.29 -12.65 -22.85
C GLN A 26 13.13 -12.31 -21.62
N ALA A 27 12.79 -11.23 -20.92
CA ALA A 27 13.29 -10.98 -19.59
C ALA A 27 12.81 -12.14 -18.71
N ASN A 28 13.74 -12.82 -18.06
CA ASN A 28 13.46 -13.92 -17.15
C ASN A 28 12.35 -13.48 -16.16
N PRO A 29 11.20 -14.18 -16.06
CA PRO A 29 10.06 -13.74 -15.25
C PRO A 29 10.37 -13.55 -13.75
N GLN A 30 11.49 -14.10 -13.27
CA GLN A 30 12.00 -13.87 -11.91
C GLN A 30 12.60 -12.47 -11.69
N SER A 31 12.87 -11.69 -12.74
CA SER A 31 13.42 -10.32 -12.65
C SER A 31 12.36 -9.23 -12.37
N ARG A 32 11.07 -9.60 -12.30
CA ARG A 32 9.93 -8.67 -12.22
C ARG A 32 9.88 -7.79 -10.97
N HIS A 33 10.71 -8.05 -9.97
CA HIS A 33 10.63 -7.38 -8.66
C HIS A 33 11.99 -7.03 -8.08
N THR A 34 12.90 -6.41 -8.85
CA THR A 34 14.08 -5.77 -8.24
C THR A 34 13.65 -4.48 -7.54
N SER A 35 13.07 -4.61 -6.35
CA SER A 35 12.82 -3.45 -5.48
C SER A 35 14.18 -2.88 -5.08
N THR A 36 14.43 -1.62 -5.42
CA THR A 36 15.65 -0.94 -4.98
C THR A 36 15.43 -0.48 -3.54
N GLN A 37 16.44 -0.65 -2.69
CA GLN A 37 16.38 -0.23 -1.29
C GLN A 37 16.81 1.22 -1.18
N PHE A 38 16.06 2.01 -0.41
CA PHE A 38 16.32 3.43 -0.21
C PHE A 38 16.29 3.80 1.27
N THR A 39 17.08 4.81 1.61
CA THR A 39 17.12 5.44 2.93
C THR A 39 16.74 6.91 2.81
N PHE A 40 15.71 7.33 3.54
CA PHE A 40 15.12 8.65 3.42
C PHE A 40 14.40 9.11 4.70
N PHE A 41 14.26 10.42 4.84
CA PHE A 41 13.42 11.05 5.84
C PHE A 41 12.08 11.44 5.22
N ALA A 42 11.00 11.28 5.97
CA ALA A 42 9.69 11.72 5.53
C ALA A 42 8.78 12.05 6.71
N ALA A 43 7.92 13.05 6.53
CA ALA A 43 6.84 13.36 7.46
C ALA A 43 5.59 12.54 7.11
N VAL A 44 4.81 12.16 8.11
CA VAL A 44 3.53 11.47 7.93
C VAL A 44 2.46 12.49 7.55
N ALA A 45 1.80 12.35 6.40
CA ALA A 45 0.63 13.15 6.01
C ALA A 45 -0.69 12.47 6.41
N GLU A 46 -0.80 11.16 6.20
CA GLU A 46 -2.03 10.40 6.46
C GLU A 46 -1.67 9.00 6.98
N VAL A 47 -2.48 8.50 7.92
CA VAL A 47 -2.44 7.12 8.41
C VAL A 47 -3.75 6.44 8.01
N GLY A 48 -3.68 5.48 7.10
CA GLY A 48 -4.84 4.72 6.66
C GLY A 48 -5.34 3.76 7.74
N GLN A 49 -6.61 3.36 7.64
CA GLN A 49 -7.15 2.33 8.52
C GLN A 49 -6.56 0.95 8.14
N PRO A 50 -6.23 0.10 9.14
CA PRO A 50 -5.86 -1.30 8.89
C PRO A 50 -6.98 -2.04 8.14
N LYS A 51 -6.61 -2.78 7.09
CA LYS A 51 -7.53 -3.55 6.25
C LYS A 51 -7.10 -5.02 6.21
N ALA A 52 -8.06 -5.92 6.41
CA ALA A 52 -7.86 -7.35 6.19
C ALA A 52 -7.76 -7.65 4.69
N VAL A 53 -6.81 -8.52 4.32
CA VAL A 53 -6.55 -8.97 2.95
C VAL A 53 -6.45 -10.49 2.95
N ILE A 54 -7.21 -11.13 2.07
CA ILE A 54 -7.16 -12.58 1.89
C ILE A 54 -6.01 -12.91 0.93
N LEU A 55 -4.98 -13.60 1.40
CA LEU A 55 -3.78 -13.96 0.63
C LEU A 55 -3.98 -15.22 -0.21
N ARG A 56 -4.63 -16.25 0.36
CA ARG A 56 -4.90 -17.52 -0.34
C ARG A 56 -6.30 -18.00 -0.06
N ARG A 57 -7.13 -18.07 -1.09
CA ARG A 57 -8.33 -18.92 -1.09
C ARG A 57 -7.93 -20.26 -1.70
N LYS A 58 -7.85 -21.33 -0.90
CA LYS A 58 -7.83 -22.67 -1.50
C LYS A 58 -9.16 -22.83 -2.25
N ARG A 59 -9.10 -22.99 -3.56
CA ARG A 59 -10.28 -23.29 -4.37
C ARG A 59 -10.72 -24.70 -3.98
N ILE A 60 -11.85 -24.83 -3.31
CA ILE A 60 -12.51 -26.12 -3.14
C ILE A 60 -12.84 -26.60 -4.57
N GLN A 61 -12.19 -27.67 -5.03
CA GLN A 61 -12.66 -28.38 -6.20
C GLN A 61 -13.86 -29.21 -5.73
N THR A 62 -15.07 -28.76 -6.06
CA THR A 62 -16.23 -29.64 -6.09
C THR A 62 -16.10 -30.52 -7.32
N SER A 63 -15.27 -31.57 -7.25
CA SER A 63 -15.47 -32.74 -8.10
C SER A 63 -16.55 -33.58 -7.45
N GLU A 64 -17.55 -33.91 -8.25
CA GLU A 64 -18.76 -34.68 -7.99
C GLU A 64 -18.81 -35.50 -6.70
N VAL A 65 -19.92 -35.26 -6.00
CA VAL A 65 -20.54 -36.19 -5.08
C VAL A 65 -20.80 -37.50 -5.82
N GLU A 66 -19.98 -38.52 -5.57
CA GLU A 66 -20.46 -39.89 -5.64
C GLU A 66 -20.34 -40.55 -4.26
N LEU A 67 -21.46 -41.15 -3.90
CA LEU A 67 -21.82 -41.67 -2.60
C LEU A 67 -20.89 -42.81 -2.17
N GLN A 68 -20.23 -42.66 -1.03
CA GLN A 68 -20.03 -43.79 -0.15
C GLN A 68 -20.01 -43.31 1.30
N GLN A 69 -21.05 -43.74 2.01
CA GLN A 69 -21.19 -43.67 3.45
C GLN A 69 -20.03 -44.44 4.07
N ASP A 70 -19.22 -43.77 4.89
CA ASP A 70 -18.61 -44.41 6.05
C ASP A 70 -18.23 -43.37 7.12
N GLU A 71 -18.85 -43.61 8.27
CA GLU A 71 -18.51 -43.29 9.66
C GLU A 71 -17.26 -42.42 9.95
N ASN A 72 -17.53 -41.32 10.66
CA ASN A 72 -16.75 -40.88 11.82
C ASN A 72 -15.33 -40.33 11.59
N HIS A 73 -15.24 -39.14 11.00
CA HIS A 73 -14.21 -38.17 11.40
C HIS A 73 -14.79 -36.75 11.28
N ASN A 74 -14.85 -36.02 12.40
CA ASN A 74 -15.11 -34.57 12.43
C ASN A 74 -13.92 -33.83 11.76
N SER A 75 -13.74 -34.03 10.47
CA SER A 75 -12.93 -33.15 9.63
C SER A 75 -13.78 -31.94 9.31
N TRP A 76 -13.92 -31.05 10.28
CA TRP A 76 -14.27 -29.67 10.03
C TRP A 76 -13.19 -29.14 9.08
N VAL A 77 -13.51 -29.18 7.78
CA VAL A 77 -12.66 -28.73 6.69
C VAL A 77 -12.49 -27.24 6.87
N ASP A 78 -11.47 -26.89 7.64
CA ASP A 78 -11.03 -25.54 7.89
C ASP A 78 -10.55 -24.93 6.59
N ASN A 79 -11.48 -24.31 5.88
CA ASN A 79 -11.22 -23.37 4.80
C ASN A 79 -10.65 -22.08 5.40
N PHE A 80 -9.52 -22.17 6.12
CA PHE A 80 -8.80 -21.00 6.57
C PHE A 80 -8.20 -20.32 5.33
N ALA A 81 -8.93 -19.35 4.81
CA ALA A 81 -8.34 -18.32 4.00
C ALA A 81 -7.27 -17.63 4.86
N GLU A 82 -6.03 -17.61 4.40
CA GLU A 82 -4.97 -16.88 5.09
C GLU A 82 -5.28 -15.38 5.00
N VAL A 83 -5.58 -14.75 6.14
CA VAL A 83 -5.89 -13.32 6.23
C VAL A 83 -4.68 -12.59 6.80
N ALA A 84 -4.20 -11.58 6.07
CA ALA A 84 -3.19 -10.64 6.54
C ALA A 84 -3.80 -9.25 6.76
N GLN A 85 -3.18 -8.44 7.61
CA GLN A 85 -3.52 -7.03 7.72
C GLN A 85 -2.59 -6.17 6.86
N ARG A 86 -3.12 -5.08 6.33
CA ARG A 86 -2.32 -4.02 5.71
C ARG A 86 -2.74 -2.65 6.20
N CYS A 87 -1.78 -1.74 6.31
CA CYS A 87 -2.02 -0.32 6.55
C CYS A 87 -1.30 0.50 5.49
N GLU A 88 -1.98 1.50 4.92
CA GLU A 88 -1.39 2.41 3.93
C GLU A 88 -1.12 3.75 4.60
N LEU A 89 0.13 4.21 4.53
CA LEU A 89 0.54 5.53 4.97
C LEU A 89 0.78 6.42 3.75
N VAL A 90 0.54 7.72 3.92
CA VAL A 90 0.98 8.73 2.97
C VAL A 90 2.07 9.55 3.64
N LEU A 91 3.25 9.52 3.04
CA LEU A 91 4.42 10.26 3.48
C LEU A 91 4.66 11.47 2.59
N PHE A 92 5.44 12.43 3.07
CA PHE A 92 5.85 13.59 2.28
C PHE A 92 7.16 14.21 2.77
N ASP A 93 7.79 15.00 1.91
CA ASP A 93 8.90 15.87 2.23
C ASP A 93 8.75 17.22 1.49
N GLU A 94 9.79 18.04 1.46
CA GLU A 94 9.79 19.32 0.73
C GLU A 94 9.68 19.14 -0.80
N THR A 95 9.99 17.95 -1.30
CA THR A 95 10.13 17.66 -2.73
C THR A 95 8.98 16.85 -3.32
N CYS A 96 8.26 16.10 -2.47
CA CYS A 96 7.19 15.20 -2.86
C CYS A 96 6.02 15.31 -1.87
N ALA A 97 4.85 15.70 -2.38
CA ALA A 97 3.67 15.96 -1.56
C ALA A 97 2.96 14.70 -1.04
N ARG A 98 3.10 13.57 -1.76
CA ARG A 98 2.46 12.27 -1.48
C ARG A 98 3.38 11.14 -1.93
N PHE A 99 3.80 10.31 -0.98
CA PHE A 99 4.62 9.14 -1.22
C PHE A 99 4.03 7.96 -0.43
N PRO A 100 3.41 6.98 -1.10
CA PRO A 100 2.69 5.92 -0.40
C PRO A 100 3.66 4.89 0.18
N LEU A 101 3.39 4.47 1.41
CA LEU A 101 4.09 3.39 2.10
C LEU A 101 3.07 2.35 2.59
N THR A 102 3.31 1.06 2.32
CA THR A 102 2.40 -0.02 2.72
C THR A 102 3.04 -0.91 3.78
N LEU A 103 2.44 -0.92 4.97
CA LEU A 103 2.82 -1.77 6.09
C LEU A 103 2.02 -3.06 6.07
N TRP A 104 2.71 -4.18 6.25
CA TRP A 104 2.13 -5.53 6.36
C TRP A 104 2.44 -6.21 7.70
N ASN A 105 3.37 -5.64 8.48
CA ASN A 105 3.76 -6.16 9.78
C ASN A 105 2.82 -5.58 10.86
N ASP A 106 2.25 -6.44 11.70
CA ASP A 106 1.27 -6.04 12.71
C ASP A 106 1.83 -5.06 13.74
N GLU A 107 3.09 -5.20 14.15
CA GLU A 107 3.73 -4.26 15.09
C GLU A 107 3.84 -2.86 14.46
N TRP A 108 4.30 -2.78 13.20
CA TRP A 108 4.35 -1.50 12.50
C TRP A 108 2.97 -0.90 12.23
N ILE A 109 1.99 -1.73 11.92
CA ILE A 109 0.59 -1.28 11.75
C ILE A 109 0.09 -0.70 13.08
N HIS A 110 0.32 -1.39 14.19
CA HIS A 110 -0.05 -0.94 15.52
C HIS A 110 0.65 0.37 15.88
N THR A 111 1.97 0.45 15.73
CA THR A 111 2.76 1.66 15.98
C THR A 111 2.31 2.82 15.11
N ALA A 112 2.03 2.59 13.83
CA ALA A 112 1.54 3.64 12.94
C ALA A 112 0.20 4.21 13.41
N PHE A 113 -0.71 3.34 13.85
CA PHE A 113 -2.03 3.76 14.31
C PHE A 113 -2.01 4.48 15.67
N THR A 114 -1.13 4.08 16.58
CA THR A 114 -1.09 4.62 17.95
C THR A 114 -0.13 5.79 18.13
N THR A 115 0.92 5.86 17.31
CA THR A 115 2.05 6.79 17.54
C THR A 115 2.15 7.86 16.46
N PHE A 116 1.75 7.59 15.21
CA PHE A 116 1.97 8.55 14.13
C PHE A 116 0.91 9.64 14.14
N ILE A 117 1.36 10.88 14.29
CA ILE A 117 0.54 12.08 14.26
C ILE A 117 0.79 12.78 12.92
N PRO A 118 -0.23 12.86 12.05
CA PRO A 118 -0.14 13.59 10.79
C PRO A 118 0.44 15.01 10.94
N TYR A 119 1.32 15.38 10.03
CA TYR A 119 2.04 16.65 9.95
C TYR A 119 2.90 17.00 11.18
N VAL A 120 3.14 16.03 12.07
CA VAL A 120 3.97 16.19 13.27
C VAL A 120 5.06 15.12 13.30
N THR A 121 4.70 13.86 13.07
CA THR A 121 5.65 12.74 13.12
C THR A 121 6.53 12.71 11.88
N VAL A 122 7.84 12.74 12.09
CA VAL A 122 8.87 12.51 11.08
C VAL A 122 9.46 11.13 11.29
N LEU A 123 9.72 10.41 10.20
CA LEU A 123 10.29 9.08 10.18
C LEU A 123 11.64 9.11 9.46
N SER A 124 12.62 8.37 9.99
CA SER A 124 13.79 7.93 9.22
C SER A 124 13.56 6.49 8.80
N ILE A 125 13.46 6.26 7.50
CA ILE A 125 13.22 4.95 6.91
C ILE A 125 14.50 4.51 6.24
N ILE A 126 15.01 3.33 6.61
CA ILE A 126 16.32 2.82 6.23
C ILE A 126 16.15 1.49 5.50
N ASP A 127 16.87 1.33 4.38
CA ASP A 127 16.89 0.11 3.55
C ASP A 127 15.49 -0.37 3.12
N CYS A 128 14.59 0.57 2.87
CA CYS A 128 13.22 0.28 2.49
C CYS A 128 13.13 -0.05 1.01
N PRO A 129 12.58 -1.23 0.64
CA PRO A 129 12.26 -1.55 -0.73
C PRO A 129 11.24 -0.57 -1.29
N VAL A 130 11.57 0.08 -2.41
CA VAL A 130 10.65 0.91 -3.18
C VAL A 130 10.55 0.34 -4.59
N ARG A 131 9.32 0.26 -5.10
CA ARG A 131 9.02 -0.30 -6.42
C ARG A 131 8.00 0.53 -7.16
N TYR A 132 7.96 0.36 -8.48
CA TYR A 132 6.83 0.81 -9.27
C TYR A 132 5.66 -0.17 -9.07
N ASP A 133 4.49 0.36 -8.80
CA ASP A 133 3.23 -0.36 -8.72
C ASP A 133 2.47 -0.15 -10.02
N GLU A 134 2.36 -1.21 -10.83
CA GLU A 134 1.73 -1.15 -12.14
C GLU A 134 0.23 -0.85 -12.05
N TYR A 135 -0.45 -1.40 -11.03
CA TYR A 135 -1.89 -1.21 -10.84
C TYR A 135 -2.20 0.26 -10.53
N ARG A 136 -1.40 0.83 -9.63
CA ARG A 136 -1.49 2.24 -9.23
C ARG A 136 -0.81 3.20 -10.22
N ARG A 137 -0.03 2.68 -11.15
CA ARG A 137 0.83 3.42 -12.09
C ARG A 137 1.68 4.49 -11.38
N GLY A 138 2.31 4.10 -10.27
CA GLY A 138 3.07 5.02 -9.40
C GLY A 138 4.06 4.29 -8.51
N VAL A 139 4.83 5.04 -7.73
CA VAL A 139 5.88 4.50 -6.84
C VAL A 139 5.30 4.20 -5.46
N VAL A 140 5.69 3.08 -4.86
CA VAL A 140 5.29 2.66 -3.51
C VAL A 140 6.45 2.08 -2.72
N ALA A 141 6.57 2.50 -1.46
CA ALA A 141 7.47 1.88 -0.49
C ALA A 141 6.79 0.71 0.22
N VAL A 142 7.49 -0.42 0.32
CA VAL A 142 6.99 -1.63 0.98
C VAL A 142 8.09 -2.15 1.91
N PRO A 143 8.11 -1.66 3.16
CA PRO A 143 9.01 -2.14 4.18
C PRO A 143 9.00 -3.67 4.32
N ASN A 144 10.17 -4.26 4.50
CA ASN A 144 10.34 -5.70 4.74
C ASN A 144 11.12 -5.92 6.04
N SER A 145 11.44 -7.16 6.39
CA SER A 145 12.16 -7.50 7.63
C SER A 145 13.55 -6.86 7.78
N LYS A 146 14.14 -6.31 6.72
CA LYS A 146 15.43 -5.58 6.76
C LYS A 146 15.25 -4.08 6.92
N THR A 147 14.05 -3.56 6.71
CA THR A 147 13.77 -2.12 6.81
C THR A 147 13.76 -1.69 8.26
N LEU A 148 14.47 -0.61 8.59
CA LEU A 148 14.39 0.03 9.90
C LEU A 148 13.58 1.32 9.79
N ILE A 149 12.66 1.52 10.73
CA ILE A 149 11.84 2.73 10.84
C ILE A 149 12.13 3.35 12.21
N ILE A 150 12.76 4.53 12.20
CA ILE A 150 13.03 5.31 13.42
C ILE A 150 12.00 6.44 13.48
N ILE A 151 11.32 6.55 14.61
CA ILE A 151 10.24 7.51 14.83
C ILE A 151 10.83 8.74 15.51
N ALA A 152 10.50 9.92 14.99
CA ALA A 152 10.96 11.21 15.52
C ALA A 152 12.49 11.23 15.82
N PRO A 153 13.35 10.91 14.83
CA PRO A 153 14.79 10.89 15.03
C PRO A 153 15.32 12.27 15.44
N GLU A 154 16.20 12.31 16.43
CA GLU A 154 16.80 13.54 16.94
C GLU A 154 17.98 14.00 16.07
N CYS A 155 17.68 14.51 14.88
CA CYS A 155 18.70 15.06 13.98
C CYS A 155 18.24 16.37 13.31
N ALA A 156 19.20 17.15 12.82
CA ALA A 156 18.93 18.44 12.19
C ALA A 156 18.00 18.34 10.95
N GLU A 157 18.15 17.27 10.17
CA GLU A 157 17.30 17.00 9.01
C GLU A 157 15.85 16.75 9.40
N ALA A 158 15.61 15.91 10.41
CA ALA A 158 14.28 15.62 10.90
C ALA A 158 13.62 16.84 11.56
N ASN A 159 14.39 17.64 12.31
CA ASN A 159 13.90 18.88 12.90
C ASN A 159 13.45 19.87 11.83
N ARG A 160 14.25 20.07 10.77
CA ARG A 160 13.89 20.93 9.63
C ARG A 160 12.61 20.44 8.96
N LEU A 161 12.50 19.14 8.69
CA LEU A 161 11.33 18.55 8.06
C LEU A 161 10.08 18.66 8.95
N CYS A 162 10.23 18.53 10.27
CA CYS A 162 9.15 18.74 11.24
C CYS A 162 8.63 20.18 11.22
N HIS A 163 9.53 21.18 11.14
CA HIS A 163 9.12 22.58 10.97
C HIS A 163 8.34 22.78 9.66
N TYR A 164 8.86 22.25 8.55
CA TYR A 164 8.16 22.31 7.26
C TYR A 164 6.77 21.67 7.32
N ALA A 165 6.64 20.48 7.91
CA ALA A 165 5.37 19.78 8.09
C ALA A 165 4.35 20.60 8.87
N LYS A 166 4.77 21.22 9.99
CA LYS A 166 3.93 22.10 10.81
C LYS A 166 3.49 23.35 10.05
N HIS A 167 4.35 23.96 9.23
CA HIS A 167 3.97 25.09 8.39
C HIS A 167 2.97 24.68 7.30
N ARG A 168 3.17 23.51 6.69
CA ARG A 168 2.26 22.96 5.68
C ARG A 168 0.87 22.68 6.26
N ALA A 169 0.77 22.15 7.48
CA ALA A 169 -0.51 21.92 8.16
C ALA A 169 -1.30 23.21 8.42
N LYS A 170 -0.61 24.32 8.72
CA LYS A 170 -1.22 25.62 9.00
C LYS A 170 -1.64 26.39 7.76
N SER A 171 -1.21 25.97 6.57
CA SER A 171 -1.56 26.64 5.33
C SER A 171 -3.01 26.32 4.93
N PRO A 172 -3.89 27.32 4.77
CA PRO A 172 -5.30 27.10 4.42
C PRO A 172 -5.50 26.40 3.06
N ARG A 173 -4.45 26.29 2.24
CA ARG A 173 -4.46 25.48 1.00
C ARG A 173 -4.77 24.00 1.23
N ASN A 174 -4.63 23.51 2.46
CA ASN A 174 -4.91 22.11 2.82
C ASN A 174 -6.16 21.95 3.70
N ALA A 175 -6.80 23.06 4.12
CA ALA A 175 -8.04 23.06 4.90
C ALA A 175 -9.30 23.08 4.02
N SER A 176 -9.16 23.48 2.75
CA SER A 176 -10.14 23.17 1.72
C SER A 176 -9.89 21.76 1.22
N GLY A 177 -10.86 20.87 1.44
CA GLY A 177 -10.86 19.56 0.81
C GLY A 177 -10.56 19.66 -0.68
N PHE A 178 -9.91 18.62 -1.20
CA PHE A 178 -10.02 18.13 -2.57
C PHE A 178 -10.74 19.11 -3.52
N ASP A 179 -10.02 20.09 -4.04
CA ASP A 179 -10.56 21.02 -5.02
C ASP A 179 -10.61 20.25 -6.35
N SER A 180 -11.77 19.66 -6.64
CA SER A 180 -12.03 18.81 -7.82
C SER A 180 -11.68 19.51 -9.15
N ASN A 181 -11.51 20.83 -9.13
CA ASN A 181 -11.22 21.66 -10.31
C ASN A 181 -9.73 21.96 -10.55
N LYS A 182 -8.81 21.47 -9.70
CA LYS A 182 -7.34 21.50 -9.97
C LYS A 182 -6.69 20.12 -9.88
N VAL A 183 -7.44 19.12 -10.28
CA VAL A 183 -6.93 17.77 -10.44
C VAL A 183 -6.12 17.72 -11.73
N THR A 184 -4.80 17.64 -11.59
CA THR A 184 -3.95 17.20 -12.71
C THR A 184 -4.21 15.69 -12.86
N GLU A 185 -4.35 15.16 -14.09
CA GLU A 185 -4.65 13.73 -14.38
C GLU A 185 -3.80 12.69 -13.61
N ARG A 186 -2.69 13.11 -12.99
CA ARG A 186 -1.82 12.28 -12.15
C ARG A 186 -2.44 11.97 -10.77
N ASP A 187 -3.27 12.85 -10.22
CA ASP A 187 -3.85 12.70 -8.88
C ASP A 187 -5.14 11.82 -8.86
N MET A 188 -5.79 11.62 -10.00
CA MET A 188 -7.03 10.82 -10.14
C MET A 188 -6.83 9.30 -10.14
N ARG A 189 -5.60 8.81 -10.29
CA ARG A 189 -5.39 7.35 -10.46
C ARG A 189 -5.49 6.54 -9.17
N PHE A 190 -5.78 7.16 -8.05
CA PHE A 190 -5.75 6.50 -6.74
C PHE A 190 -7.08 6.46 -5.98
N THR A 191 -8.15 7.05 -6.53
CA THR A 191 -9.48 7.00 -5.93
C THR A 191 -10.51 6.55 -6.94
N GLN A 192 -10.36 5.33 -7.48
CA GLN A 192 -11.49 4.65 -8.10
C GLN A 192 -12.23 3.88 -7.00
N PRO A 193 -13.52 4.14 -6.73
CA PRO A 193 -14.34 3.16 -6.05
C PRO A 193 -14.38 1.87 -6.89
N ILE A 194 -14.49 0.74 -6.21
CA ILE A 194 -14.60 -0.59 -6.81
C ILE A 194 -15.67 -0.55 -7.92
N PRO A 195 -15.42 -1.10 -9.12
CA PRO A 195 -16.46 -1.26 -10.13
C PRO A 195 -17.62 -2.04 -9.51
N SER A 196 -18.77 -1.37 -9.34
CA SER A 196 -20.02 -1.96 -8.91
C SER A 196 -20.60 -2.83 -10.03
N LEU A 197 -19.91 -3.91 -10.38
CA LEU A 197 -20.45 -4.92 -11.26
C LEU A 197 -21.36 -5.84 -10.44
N LEU A 198 -22.66 -5.65 -10.70
CA LEU A 198 -23.77 -6.57 -10.44
C LEU A 198 -24.26 -6.70 -8.99
N ARG A 199 -24.99 -5.67 -8.55
CA ARG A 199 -25.98 -5.79 -7.46
C ARG A 199 -27.13 -6.69 -7.94
N ARG A 200 -26.98 -8.01 -7.85
CA ARG A 200 -28.13 -8.92 -7.78
C ARG A 200 -28.44 -9.10 -6.30
N ALA A 201 -29.57 -8.55 -5.85
CA ALA A 201 -30.08 -8.85 -4.52
C ALA A 201 -30.27 -10.37 -4.38
N PRO A 202 -29.94 -10.99 -3.25
CA PRO A 202 -30.30 -12.38 -3.00
C PRO A 202 -31.84 -12.52 -3.06
N PRO A 203 -32.38 -13.61 -3.65
CA PRO A 203 -33.82 -13.83 -3.65
C PRO A 203 -34.32 -13.96 -2.21
N GLU A 204 -35.29 -13.12 -1.85
CA GLU A 204 -36.01 -13.22 -0.59
C GLU A 204 -36.76 -14.55 -0.57
N VAL A 205 -36.45 -15.41 0.40
CA VAL A 205 -37.24 -16.60 0.70
C VAL A 205 -38.46 -16.13 1.48
N ILE A 206 -39.59 -16.01 0.80
CA ILE A 206 -40.89 -15.81 1.43
C ILE A 206 -41.25 -17.14 2.12
N LEU A 207 -41.14 -17.19 3.44
CA LEU A 207 -41.74 -18.24 4.24
C LEU A 207 -43.24 -17.94 4.33
N ASN A 208 -44.04 -18.67 3.57
CA ASN A 208 -45.48 -18.72 3.79
C ASN A 208 -45.72 -19.51 5.09
N ILE A 209 -46.37 -18.86 6.05
CA ILE A 209 -46.98 -19.48 7.23
C ILE A 209 -48.32 -20.09 6.80
#